data_AF-A0AAD3MJ76-F1
#
_entry.id   AF-A0AAD3MJ76-F1
#
_cell.length_a   1.000
_cell.length_b   1.000
_cell.length_c   1.000
_cell.angle_alpha   90.00
_cell.angle_beta   90.00
_cell.angle_gamma   90.00
#
_symmetry.space_group_name_H-M   'P 1'
#
loop_
_entity.id
_entity.type
_entity.pdbx_description
1 polymer ?
#
loop_
_entity_poly.entity_id
_entity_poly.type
_entity_poly.pdbx_seq_one_letter_code
_entity_poly.pdbx_strand_id
1 'polypeptide(L)'
;MSKSDVTNCFTSSVNCRAANYWYSGFIRLQSLIDAAIIQMQTKRSVWSEMDPKVVMMGQPGSVEVQKFPHALISIYLVLAFTPFVTFLIVNVAAEKEHRLKDTMTMMGLYDTAFWLSWGLLYAALVTTMSILMSIIATYTALFPNSDFFVIFFLIFLYGISS
;
A
#
# COMPACT_ATOMS: atom_id res chain seq x y z
N MET A 1 13.20 1.54 13.46
CA MET A 1 14.29 0.54 13.52
C MET A 1 13.85 -0.61 14.42
N SER A 2 12.87 -1.40 13.97
CA SER A 2 12.31 -2.52 14.74
C SER A 2 12.96 -3.81 14.25
N LYS A 3 13.52 -4.58 15.18
CA LYS A 3 14.02 -5.94 14.94
C LYS A 3 12.88 -6.75 14.32
N SER A 4 12.99 -7.02 13.02
CA SER A 4 12.18 -8.04 12.37
C SER A 4 12.54 -9.37 13.01
N ASP A 5 11.60 -9.92 13.77
CA ASP A 5 11.65 -11.26 14.33
C ASP A 5 12.11 -12.24 13.25
N VAL A 6 13.32 -12.78 13.44
CA VAL A 6 13.69 -14.05 12.83
C VAL A 6 12.78 -15.06 13.51
N THR A 7 11.58 -15.25 12.95
CA THR A 7 10.64 -16.26 13.43
C THR A 7 11.28 -17.61 13.13
N ASN A 8 12.06 -18.09 14.09
CA ASN A 8 12.59 -19.43 14.07
C ASN A 8 11.38 -20.36 13.94
N CYS A 9 11.30 -21.12 12.84
CA CYS A 9 10.32 -22.22 12.68
C CYS A 9 10.37 -23.25 13.83
N PHE A 10 11.34 -23.11 14.75
CA PHE A 10 11.44 -23.88 15.99
C PHE A 10 10.52 -23.40 17.12
N THR A 11 10.11 -22.13 17.16
CA THR A 11 9.44 -21.55 18.34
C THR A 11 7.98 -21.18 18.09
N SER A 12 7.60 -20.85 16.85
CA SER A 12 6.19 -20.61 16.49
C SER A 12 5.63 -21.79 15.72
N SER A 13 4.82 -22.60 16.40
CA SER A 13 4.21 -23.85 15.97
C SER A 13 3.07 -23.69 14.94
N VAL A 14 3.04 -22.58 14.18
CA VAL A 14 1.98 -22.33 13.21
C VAL A 14 2.53 -22.50 11.80
N ASN A 15 2.59 -23.76 11.38
CA ASN A 15 2.63 -24.22 9.99
C ASN A 15 3.93 -24.04 9.18
N CYS A 16 5.07 -24.46 9.73
CA CYS A 16 6.22 -24.80 8.90
C CYS A 16 5.99 -26.17 8.22
N ARG A 17 5.29 -26.19 7.07
CA ARG A 17 4.97 -27.45 6.32
C ARG A 17 6.21 -28.31 6.04
N ALA A 18 7.34 -27.67 5.72
CA ALA A 18 8.61 -28.34 5.48
C ALA A 18 9.13 -29.10 6.71
N ALA A 19 8.94 -28.58 7.93
CA ALA A 19 9.34 -29.26 9.16
C ALA A 19 8.53 -30.54 9.41
N ASN A 20 7.27 -30.59 8.96
CA ASN A 20 6.43 -31.76 9.14
C ASN A 20 6.95 -32.99 8.38
N TYR A 21 7.60 -32.80 7.22
CA TYR A 21 8.24 -33.90 6.47
C TYR A 21 9.47 -34.48 7.18
N TRP A 22 10.12 -33.67 8.03
CA TRP A 22 11.21 -34.13 8.88
C TRP A 22 10.70 -34.94 10.07
N TYR A 23 9.70 -34.42 10.79
CA TYR A 23 9.11 -35.10 11.95
C TYR A 23 8.32 -36.36 11.57
N SER A 24 7.64 -36.38 10.42
CA SER A 24 6.94 -37.58 9.93
C SER A 24 7.90 -38.70 9.49
N GLY A 25 9.20 -38.42 9.36
CA GLY A 25 10.19 -39.37 8.87
C GLY A 25 10.18 -39.58 7.35
N PHE A 26 9.34 -38.87 6.60
CA PHE A 26 9.28 -38.96 5.13
C PHE A 26 10.64 -38.69 4.48
N ILE A 27 11.36 -37.67 4.95
CA ILE A 27 12.69 -37.33 4.42
C ILE A 27 13.70 -38.46 4.63
N ARG A 28 13.59 -39.21 5.75
CA ARG A 28 14.46 -40.36 6.00
C ARG A 28 14.16 -41.50 5.04
N LEU A 29 12.89 -41.77 4.76
CA LEU A 29 12.50 -42.78 3.77
C LEU A 29 12.97 -42.38 2.37
N GLN A 30 12.78 -41.12 1.99
CA GLN A 30 13.23 -40.58 0.71
C GLN A 30 14.76 -40.76 0.55
N SER A 31 15.55 -40.41 1.57
CA SER A 31 17.01 -40.57 1.50
C SER A 31 17.45 -42.04 1.39
N LEU A 32 16.75 -42.98 2.02
CA LEU A 32 17.08 -44.41 1.94
C LEU A 32 16.76 -44.99 0.55
N ILE A 33 15.64 -44.58 -0.06
CA ILE A 33 15.25 -45.00 -1.40
C ILE A 33 16.23 -44.45 -2.43
N ASP A 34 16.57 -43.16 -2.33
CA ASP A 34 17.53 -42.52 -3.23
C ASP A 34 18.92 -43.17 -3.12
N ALA A 35 19.36 -43.49 -1.90
CA ALA A 35 20.61 -44.22 -1.67
C ALA A 35 20.60 -45.62 -2.34
N ALA A 36 19.49 -46.36 -2.25
CA ALA A 36 19.35 -47.67 -2.86
C ALA A 36 19.38 -47.61 -4.40
N ILE A 37 18.71 -46.63 -5.00
CA ILE A 37 18.71 -46.41 -6.46
C ILE A 37 20.12 -46.05 -6.95
N ILE A 38 20.79 -45.11 -6.28
CA ILE A 38 22.14 -44.68 -6.63
C ILE A 38 23.11 -45.86 -6.56
N GLN A 39 23.06 -46.66 -5.48
CA GLN A 39 23.88 -47.87 -5.35
C GLN A 39 23.62 -48.87 -6.48
N MET A 40 22.36 -49.07 -6.87
CA MET A 40 22.00 -50.02 -7.93
C MET A 40 22.59 -49.59 -9.29
N GLN A 41 22.57 -48.29 -9.58
CA GLN A 41 23.08 -47.76 -10.85
C GLN A 41 24.62 -47.67 -10.90
N THR A 42 25.25 -47.22 -9.81
CA THR A 42 26.71 -47.01 -9.76
C THR A 42 27.50 -48.23 -9.27
N LYS A 43 26.83 -49.29 -8.79
CA LYS A 43 27.43 -50.52 -8.23
C LYS A 43 28.44 -50.25 -7.09
N ARG A 44 28.38 -49.09 -6.45
CA ARG A 44 29.21 -48.67 -5.32
C ARG A 44 28.32 -48.51 -4.08
N SER A 45 28.81 -48.88 -2.91
CA SER A 45 28.11 -48.63 -1.65
C SER A 45 28.15 -47.14 -1.28
N VAL A 46 26.99 -46.48 -1.21
CA VAL A 46 26.89 -45.03 -0.90
C VAL A 46 26.21 -44.76 0.46
N TRP A 47 25.88 -45.81 1.22
CA TRP A 47 25.15 -45.70 2.50
C TRP A 47 25.84 -44.82 3.55
N SER A 48 27.16 -44.80 3.60
CA SER A 48 27.91 -44.03 4.61
C SER A 48 28.11 -42.56 4.25
N GLU A 49 27.89 -42.17 3.00
CA GLU A 49 28.11 -40.80 2.51
C GLU A 49 26.81 -39.97 2.48
N MET A 50 25.66 -40.64 2.57
CA MET A 50 24.35 -40.05 2.33
C MET A 50 23.59 -39.69 3.62
N ASP A 51 24.28 -39.18 4.65
CA ASP A 51 23.65 -38.67 5.87
C ASP A 51 23.09 -37.25 5.62
N PRO A 52 21.76 -37.06 5.51
CA PRO A 52 21.20 -35.78 5.10
C PRO A 52 21.20 -34.78 6.26
N LYS A 53 22.14 -33.82 6.22
CA LYS A 53 22.11 -32.64 7.08
C LYS A 53 21.10 -31.63 6.54
N VAL A 54 19.95 -31.52 7.19
CA VAL A 54 18.94 -30.53 6.86
C VAL A 54 19.16 -29.24 7.65
N VAL A 55 19.13 -28.11 6.95
CA VAL A 55 19.08 -26.79 7.56
C VAL A 55 17.92 -26.05 6.90
N MET A 56 16.99 -25.57 7.71
CA MET A 56 15.89 -24.74 7.22
C MET A 56 16.45 -23.35 6.94
N MET A 57 16.44 -22.96 5.67
CA MET A 57 16.81 -21.59 5.29
C MET A 57 15.70 -20.65 5.77
N GLY A 58 16.09 -19.59 6.48
CA GLY A 58 15.16 -18.53 6.84
C GLY A 58 14.52 -17.95 5.58
N GLN A 59 13.19 -17.90 5.55
CA GLN A 59 12.51 -17.19 4.48
C GLN A 59 12.77 -15.69 4.71
N PRO A 60 13.17 -14.91 3.68
CA PRO A 60 13.27 -13.47 3.85
C PRO A 60 11.91 -12.97 4.34
N GLY A 61 11.93 -12.05 5.31
CA GLY A 61 10.72 -11.47 5.87
C GLY A 61 9.87 -10.89 4.75
N SER A 62 8.94 -11.70 4.24
CA SER A 62 7.90 -11.23 3.37
C SER A 62 7.02 -10.43 4.31
N VAL A 63 7.19 -9.11 4.26
CA VAL A 63 6.09 -8.22 4.56
C VAL A 63 5.00 -8.64 3.59
N GLU A 64 4.13 -9.57 4.02
CA GLU A 64 2.79 -9.66 3.49
C GLU A 64 2.17 -8.30 3.79
N VAL A 65 2.42 -7.35 2.88
CA VAL A 65 1.56 -6.21 2.71
C VAL A 65 0.25 -6.85 2.32
N GLN A 66 -0.58 -7.13 3.32
CA GLN A 66 -1.82 -7.85 3.14
C GLN A 66 -2.61 -7.01 2.12
N LYS A 67 -2.61 -7.45 0.87
CA LYS A 67 -3.08 -6.64 -0.27
C LYS A 67 -4.56 -6.29 -0.10
N PHE A 68 -5.27 -7.10 0.67
CA PHE A 68 -6.68 -6.99 0.96
C PHE A 68 -7.05 -5.74 1.80
N PRO A 69 -6.49 -5.50 3.00
CA PRO A 69 -6.76 -4.27 3.74
C PRO A 69 -6.33 -3.01 2.99
N HIS A 70 -5.22 -3.01 2.25
CA HIS A 70 -4.82 -1.84 1.45
C HIS A 70 -5.83 -1.52 0.33
N ALA A 71 -6.36 -2.53 -0.36
CA ALA A 71 -7.39 -2.34 -1.38
C ALA A 71 -8.70 -1.83 -0.79
N LEU A 72 -9.13 -2.36 0.36
CA LEU A 72 -10.34 -1.90 1.06
C LEU A 72 -10.21 -0.47 1.56
N ILE A 73 -9.04 -0.11 2.10
CA ILE A 73 -8.72 1.26 2.52
C ILE A 73 -8.82 2.22 1.32
N SER A 74 -8.29 1.84 0.16
CA SER A 74 -8.38 2.66 -1.05
C SER A 74 -9.82 2.86 -1.51
N ILE A 75 -10.68 1.83 -1.42
CA ILE A 75 -12.10 1.94 -1.78
C ILE A 75 -12.84 2.83 -0.78
N TYR A 76 -12.57 2.67 0.51
CA TYR A 76 -13.17 3.49 1.56
C TYR A 76 -12.79 4.97 1.43
N LEU A 77 -11.53 5.26 1.06
CA LEU A 77 -11.05 6.61 0.74
C LEU A 77 -11.90 7.26 -0.36
N VAL A 78 -12.13 6.54 -1.47
CA VAL A 78 -12.91 7.06 -2.61
C VAL A 78 -14.37 7.32 -2.23
N LEU A 79 -14.98 6.41 -1.46
CA LEU A 79 -16.36 6.56 -0.98
C LEU A 79 -16.49 7.74 0.00
N ALA A 80 -15.56 7.89 0.94
CA ALA A 80 -15.53 9.01 1.87
C ALA A 80 -15.34 10.35 1.15
N PHE A 81 -14.63 10.35 0.01
CA PHE A 81 -14.35 11.55 -0.78
C PHE A 81 -15.51 12.02 -1.68
N THR A 82 -16.35 11.10 -2.12
CA THR A 82 -17.49 11.38 -3.02
C THR A 82 -18.41 12.52 -2.50
N PRO A 83 -18.86 12.56 -1.23
CA PRO A 83 -19.68 13.66 -0.72
C PRO A 83 -18.95 15.02 -0.72
N PHE A 84 -17.63 15.03 -0.50
CA PHE A 84 -16.84 16.27 -0.53
C PHE A 84 -16.77 16.85 -1.94
N VAL A 85 -16.55 16.02 -2.96
CA VAL A 85 -16.55 16.46 -4.36
C VAL A 85 -17.91 17.03 -4.75
N THR A 86 -19.01 16.38 -4.36
CA THR A 86 -20.35 16.90 -4.65
C THR A 86 -20.63 18.23 -3.96
N PHE A 87 -20.23 18.40 -2.69
CA PHE A 87 -20.34 19.68 -1.99
C PHE A 87 -19.53 20.77 -2.70
N LEU A 88 -18.35 20.42 -3.19
CA LEU A 88 -17.47 21.30 -3.95
C LEU A 88 -18.13 21.80 -5.25
N ILE A 89 -18.66 20.87 -6.05
CA ILE A 89 -19.37 21.18 -7.30
C ILE A 89 -20.58 22.09 -7.03
N VAL A 90 -21.33 21.82 -5.95
CA VAL A 90 -22.49 22.63 -5.57
C VAL A 90 -22.08 24.04 -5.14
N ASN A 91 -21.01 24.21 -4.35
CA ASN A 91 -20.54 25.55 -3.98
C ASN A 91 -20.01 26.33 -5.17
N VAL A 92 -19.26 25.68 -6.07
CA VAL A 92 -18.82 26.29 -7.32
C VAL A 92 -20.02 26.70 -8.17
N ALA A 93 -21.04 25.84 -8.29
CA ALA A 93 -22.25 26.16 -9.04
C ALA A 93 -23.05 27.30 -8.40
N ALA A 94 -23.23 27.28 -7.09
CA ALA A 94 -23.93 28.31 -6.33
C ALA A 94 -23.22 29.68 -6.43
N GLU A 95 -21.89 29.68 -6.36
CA GLU A 95 -21.11 30.91 -6.53
C GLU A 95 -21.13 31.42 -7.96
N LYS A 96 -21.11 30.53 -8.96
CA LYS A 96 -21.30 30.88 -10.36
C LYS A 96 -22.67 31.50 -10.60
N GLU A 97 -23.72 30.94 -10.01
CA GLU A 97 -25.12 31.38 -10.17
C GLU A 97 -25.39 32.72 -9.46
N HIS A 98 -24.91 32.89 -8.22
CA HIS A 98 -25.06 34.14 -7.46
C HIS A 98 -24.17 35.27 -8.00
N ARG A 99 -22.90 35.00 -8.35
CA ARG A 99 -21.98 36.06 -8.78
C ARG A 99 -22.15 36.49 -10.23
N LEU A 100 -22.68 35.66 -11.13
CA LEU A 100 -23.06 36.12 -12.48
C LEU A 100 -24.13 37.21 -12.42
N LYS A 101 -25.04 37.15 -11.45
CA LYS A 101 -26.15 38.10 -11.31
C LYS A 101 -25.73 39.38 -10.57
N ASP A 102 -24.95 39.26 -9.50
CA ASP A 102 -24.55 40.41 -8.67
C ASP A 102 -23.34 41.19 -9.25
N THR A 103 -22.41 40.52 -9.95
CA THR A 103 -21.21 41.19 -10.50
C THR A 103 -21.51 41.95 -11.80
N MET A 104 -22.44 41.45 -12.62
CA MET A 104 -22.83 42.09 -13.89
C MET A 104 -23.55 43.44 -13.67
N THR A 105 -24.03 43.70 -12.45
CA THR A 105 -24.79 44.90 -12.10
C THR A 105 -23.92 45.99 -11.47
N MET A 106 -22.72 45.68 -10.92
CA MET A 106 -22.02 46.60 -10.01
C MET A 106 -20.78 47.32 -10.56
N MET A 107 -20.02 46.78 -11.51
CA MET A 107 -18.70 47.36 -11.84
C MET A 107 -18.37 47.25 -13.33
N GLY A 108 -18.44 48.37 -14.05
CA GLY A 108 -18.01 48.47 -15.44
C GLY A 108 -16.49 48.42 -15.67
N LEU A 109 -15.71 47.69 -14.87
CA LEU A 109 -14.28 47.50 -15.12
C LEU A 109 -13.73 46.23 -14.43
N TYR A 110 -12.93 45.49 -15.21
CA TYR A 110 -11.91 44.48 -14.86
C TYR A 110 -12.24 42.99 -15.02
N ASP A 111 -12.02 42.50 -16.24
CA ASP A 111 -11.73 41.08 -16.54
C ASP A 111 -10.65 40.48 -15.62
N THR A 112 -9.65 41.26 -15.21
CA THR A 112 -8.55 40.77 -14.36
C THR A 112 -8.98 40.44 -12.93
N ALA A 113 -9.88 41.22 -12.34
CA ALA A 113 -10.41 40.95 -11.00
C ALA A 113 -11.30 39.69 -11.00
N PHE A 114 -12.03 39.48 -12.09
CA PHE A 114 -12.81 38.25 -12.32
C PHE A 114 -11.89 37.02 -12.41
N TRP A 115 -10.85 37.07 -13.25
CA TRP A 115 -9.89 35.98 -13.39
C TRP A 115 -9.13 35.70 -12.09
N LEU A 116 -8.74 36.73 -11.33
CA LEU A 116 -8.10 36.56 -10.02
C LEU A 116 -9.03 35.96 -8.98
N SER A 117 -10.29 36.39 -8.92
CA SER A 117 -11.28 35.79 -8.02
C SER A 117 -11.50 34.31 -8.35
N TRP A 118 -11.57 33.97 -9.65
CA TRP A 118 -11.74 32.59 -10.09
C TRP A 118 -10.53 31.72 -9.73
N GLY A 119 -9.32 32.23 -9.96
CA GLY A 119 -8.08 31.56 -9.58
C GLY A 119 -7.92 31.37 -8.07
N LEU A 120 -8.27 32.39 -7.27
CA LEU A 120 -8.21 32.31 -5.81
C LEU A 120 -9.22 31.30 -5.26
N LEU A 121 -10.42 31.25 -5.85
CA LEU A 121 -11.43 30.29 -5.47
C LEU A 121 -11.02 28.86 -5.80
N TYR A 122 -10.47 28.66 -6.99
CA TYR A 122 -9.92 27.37 -7.42
C TYR A 122 -8.79 26.92 -6.48
N ALA A 123 -7.85 27.82 -6.15
CA ALA A 123 -6.77 27.53 -5.22
C ALA A 123 -7.27 27.22 -3.79
N ALA A 124 -8.26 27.96 -3.28
CA ALA A 124 -8.87 27.72 -1.97
C ALA A 124 -9.57 26.34 -1.91
N LEU A 125 -10.22 25.94 -3.01
CA LEU A 125 -10.86 24.63 -3.10
C LEU A 125 -9.83 23.50 -3.17
N VAL A 126 -8.83 23.65 -4.03
CA VAL A 126 -7.74 22.67 -4.21
C VAL A 126 -6.94 22.50 -2.92
N THR A 127 -6.63 23.58 -2.20
CA THR A 127 -5.98 23.51 -0.88
C THR A 127 -6.81 22.72 0.12
N THR A 128 -8.10 23.03 0.23
CA THR A 128 -9.00 22.36 1.19
C THR A 128 -9.09 20.86 0.91
N MET A 129 -9.19 20.46 -0.37
CA MET A 129 -9.19 19.06 -0.77
C MET A 129 -7.85 18.37 -0.51
N SER A 130 -6.74 19.04 -0.78
CA SER A 130 -5.39 18.50 -0.57
C SER A 130 -5.10 18.26 0.91
N ILE A 131 -5.55 19.14 1.80
CA ILE A 131 -5.43 18.96 3.26
C ILE A 131 -6.19 17.70 3.70
N LEU A 132 -7.47 17.60 3.31
CA LEU A 132 -8.30 16.43 3.65
C LEU A 132 -7.69 15.13 3.14
N MET A 133 -7.20 15.13 1.90
CA MET A 133 -6.62 13.94 1.28
C MET A 133 -5.29 13.52 1.96
N SER A 134 -4.46 14.49 2.34
CA SER A 134 -3.21 14.21 3.08
C SER A 134 -3.48 13.64 4.48
N ILE A 135 -4.51 14.16 5.17
CA ILE A 135 -4.91 13.68 6.50
C ILE A 135 -5.30 12.20 6.38
N ILE A 136 -6.20 11.85 5.46
CA ILE A 136 -6.67 10.48 5.34
C ILE A 136 -5.55 9.55 4.86
N ALA A 137 -4.70 9.98 3.93
CA ALA A 137 -3.55 9.19 3.47
C ALA A 137 -2.55 8.87 4.60
N THR A 138 -2.40 9.79 5.56
CA THR A 138 -1.53 9.62 6.74
C THR A 138 -2.16 8.68 7.77
N TYR A 139 -3.46 8.87 8.07
CA TYR A 139 -4.18 8.00 9.01
C TYR A 139 -4.33 6.56 8.53
N THR A 140 -4.43 6.37 7.21
CA THR A 140 -4.58 5.04 6.61
C THR A 140 -3.26 4.29 6.45
N ALA A 141 -2.12 4.91 6.84
CA ALA A 141 -0.78 4.35 6.73
C ALA A 141 -0.49 3.76 5.33
N LEU A 142 -1.08 4.34 4.27
CA LEU A 142 -0.80 3.96 2.87
C LEU A 142 0.69 4.14 2.55
N PHE A 143 1.33 5.10 3.20
CA PHE A 143 2.76 5.35 3.15
C PHE A 143 3.34 5.43 4.56
N PRO A 144 3.70 4.29 5.18
CA PRO A 144 4.15 4.26 6.58
C PRO A 144 5.49 4.98 6.82
N ASN A 145 6.22 5.33 5.75
CA ASN A 145 7.51 6.00 5.82
C ASN A 145 7.48 7.45 5.30
N SER A 146 6.33 7.97 4.87
CA SER A 146 6.25 9.30 4.27
C SER A 146 5.66 10.32 5.25
N ASP A 147 6.30 11.49 5.33
CA ASP A 147 5.79 12.60 6.12
C ASP A 147 4.52 13.20 5.51
N PHE A 148 3.57 13.56 6.38
CA PHE A 148 2.32 14.25 6.04
C PHE A 148 2.54 15.48 5.14
N PHE A 149 3.60 16.25 5.40
CA PHE A 149 3.93 17.45 4.64
C PHE A 149 4.24 17.14 3.17
N VAL A 150 4.96 16.06 2.88
CA VAL A 150 5.34 15.68 1.51
C VAL A 150 4.11 15.25 0.73
N ILE A 151 3.22 14.47 1.35
CA ILE A 151 1.97 14.00 0.74
C ILE A 151 1.05 15.19 0.43
N PHE A 152 0.90 16.11 1.38
CA PHE A 152 0.14 17.35 1.19
C PHE A 152 0.67 18.17 0.01
N PHE A 153 1.98 18.42 -0.02
CA PHE A 153 2.61 19.24 -1.06
C PHE A 153 2.47 18.62 -2.45
N LEU A 154 2.62 17.29 -2.56
CA LEU A 154 2.44 16.57 -3.83
C LEU A 154 1.01 16.69 -4.37
N ILE A 155 0.01 16.42 -3.53
CA ILE A 155 -1.40 16.49 -3.94
C ILE A 155 -1.79 17.93 -4.28
N PHE A 156 -1.28 18.90 -3.50
CA PHE A 156 -1.54 20.31 -3.72
C PHE A 156 -0.95 20.83 -5.04
N LEU A 157 0.33 20.53 -5.30
CA LEU A 157 0.98 20.91 -6.57
C LEU A 157 0.28 20.25 -7.77
N TYR A 158 -0.11 18.98 -7.62
CA TYR A 158 -0.87 18.27 -8.64
C TYR A 158 -2.24 18.92 -8.90
N GLY A 159 -2.96 19.29 -7.85
CA GLY A 159 -4.28 19.92 -7.95
C GLY A 159 -4.27 21.32 -8.55
N ILE A 160 -3.20 22.10 -8.37
CA ILE A 160 -3.04 23.41 -9.03
C ILE A 160 -2.60 23.27 -10.49
N SER A 161 -1.85 22.21 -10.81
CA SER A 161 -1.39 21.95 -12.18
C SER A 161 -2.48 21.41 -13.10
N SER A 162 -3.54 20.81 -12.54
CA SER A 162 -4.67 20.27 -13.29
C SER A 162 -5.78 21.30 -13.45
#